data_AF-A0A945L5X2-F1
#
_entry.id   AF-A0A945L5X2-F1
#
_cell.length_a   1.000
_cell.length_b   1.000
_cell.length_c   1.000
_cell.angle_alpha   90.00
_cell.angle_beta   90.00
_cell.angle_gamma   90.00
#
_symmetry.space_group_name_H-M   'P 1'
#
loop_
_entity.id
_entity.type
_entity.pdbx_description
1 polymer ?
#
loop_
_entity_poly.entity_id
_entity_poly.type
_entity_poly.pdbx_seq_one_letter_code
_entity_poly.pdbx_strand_id
1 'polypeptide(L)'
;MKYFPSIRRLLAILLIATTSIHCFADTREKAWIALFDGKTLEGWTLNAGDQKISVNDGMIQMPSVKQNLWLTHETVFKNFELITEIKTTL
;
A
#
# COMPACT_ATOMS: atom_id res chain seq x y z
N MET A 1 -26.24 8.66 -57.61
CA MET A 1 -25.48 8.64 -56.33
C MET A 1 -26.44 8.23 -55.22
N LYS A 2 -26.51 6.93 -54.89
CA LYS A 2 -27.50 6.42 -53.92
C LYS A 2 -27.05 6.78 -52.50
N TYR A 3 -27.78 7.67 -51.86
CA TYR A 3 -27.57 8.05 -50.47
C TYR A 3 -28.00 6.86 -49.60
N PHE A 4 -27.07 6.24 -48.87
CA PHE A 4 -27.32 5.09 -47.97
C PHE A 4 -27.33 5.56 -46.51
N PRO A 5 -28.46 6.10 -46.01
CA PRO A 5 -28.56 6.66 -44.66
C PRO A 5 -28.30 5.62 -43.55
N SER A 6 -28.47 4.33 -43.84
CA SER A 6 -28.20 3.20 -42.96
C SER A 6 -26.71 3.05 -42.63
N ILE A 7 -25.79 3.28 -43.58
CA ILE A 7 -24.34 3.18 -43.34
C ILE A 7 -23.87 4.32 -42.42
N ARG A 8 -24.36 5.55 -42.63
CA ARG A 8 -24.05 6.69 -41.74
C ARG A 8 -24.54 6.46 -40.31
N ARG A 9 -25.74 5.87 -40.16
CA ARG A 9 -26.30 5.51 -38.85
C ARG A 9 -25.49 4.38 -38.17
N LEU A 10 -25.09 3.36 -38.92
CA LEU A 10 -24.27 2.26 -38.41
C LEU A 10 -22.87 2.73 -37.98
N LEU A 11 -22.23 3.62 -38.76
CA LEU A 11 -20.95 4.22 -38.41
C LEU A 11 -21.06 5.13 -37.17
N ALA A 12 -22.15 5.89 -37.04
CA ALA A 12 -22.41 6.70 -35.85
C ALA A 12 -22.63 5.84 -34.60
N ILE A 13 -23.38 4.74 -34.71
CA ILE A 13 -23.60 3.80 -33.61
C ILE A 13 -22.27 3.12 -33.20
N LEU A 14 -21.44 2.74 -34.17
CA LEU A 14 -20.12 2.16 -33.90
C LEU A 14 -19.18 3.16 -33.20
N LEU A 15 -19.22 4.43 -33.59
CA LEU A 15 -18.41 5.49 -32.98
C LEU A 15 -18.85 5.82 -31.53
N ILE A 16 -20.14 5.72 -31.23
CA ILE A 16 -20.69 5.89 -29.88
C ILE A 16 -20.38 4.66 -29.01
N ALA A 17 -20.40 3.46 -29.59
CA ALA A 17 -20.08 2.23 -28.88
C ALA A 17 -18.59 2.15 -28.48
N THR A 18 -17.66 2.68 -29.28
CA THR A 18 -16.22 2.65 -28.97
C THR A 18 -15.78 3.69 -27.95
N THR A 19 -16.50 4.82 -27.80
CA THR A 19 -16.20 5.84 -26.79
C THR A 19 -16.65 5.44 -25.38
N SER A 20 -17.50 4.43 -25.25
CA SER A 20 -18.06 3.97 -23.96
C SER A 20 -17.10 3.09 -23.14
N ILE A 21 -15.93 2.72 -23.71
CA ILE A 21 -15.02 1.73 -23.10
C ILE A 21 -13.88 2.38 -22.29
N HIS A 22 -13.74 3.72 -22.29
CA HIS A 22 -12.57 4.40 -21.72
C HIS A 22 -12.84 5.18 -20.43
N CYS A 23 -13.37 4.53 -19.40
CA CYS A 23 -13.13 4.99 -18.02
C CYS A 23 -13.24 3.84 -17.03
N PHE A 24 -12.21 2.99 -16.96
CA PHE A 24 -11.93 2.29 -15.72
C PHE A 24 -11.15 3.27 -14.83
N ALA A 25 -11.87 4.05 -14.03
CA ALA A 25 -11.25 4.70 -12.89
C ALA A 25 -10.74 3.59 -11.96
N ASP A 26 -9.44 3.58 -11.69
CA ASP A 26 -8.84 2.66 -10.73
C ASP A 26 -9.35 3.03 -9.33
N THR A 27 -10.48 2.44 -8.95
CA THR A 27 -11.15 2.60 -7.65
C THR A 27 -10.49 1.77 -6.56
N ARG A 28 -9.28 1.23 -6.80
CA ARG A 28 -8.47 0.67 -5.73
C ARG A 28 -8.18 1.80 -4.76
N GLU A 29 -8.95 1.86 -3.67
CA GLU A 29 -8.48 2.42 -2.41
C GLU A 29 -7.02 2.01 -2.28
N LYS A 30 -6.11 2.97 -2.07
CA LYS A 30 -4.69 2.66 -1.94
C LYS A 30 -4.56 1.60 -0.87
N ALA A 31 -4.29 0.36 -1.29
CA ALA A 31 -4.34 -0.76 -0.37
C ALA A 31 -3.28 -0.54 0.70
N TRP A 32 -3.71 -0.45 1.96
CA TRP A 32 -2.80 -0.44 3.09
C TRP A 32 -1.97 -1.72 3.06
N ILE A 33 -0.66 -1.58 3.21
CA ILE A 33 0.24 -2.72 3.36
C ILE A 33 0.59 -2.87 4.83
N ALA A 34 0.48 -4.09 5.35
CA ALA A 34 0.97 -4.39 6.70
C ALA A 34 2.50 -4.46 6.67
N LEU A 35 3.17 -3.59 7.43
CA LEU A 35 4.63 -3.63 7.60
C LEU A 35 5.06 -4.62 8.71
N PHE A 36 4.13 -5.09 9.52
CA PHE A 36 4.37 -6.04 10.60
C PHE A 36 3.26 -7.08 10.58
N ASP A 37 3.66 -8.35 10.59
CA ASP A 37 2.77 -9.52 10.49
C ASP A 37 2.19 -9.95 11.86
N GLY A 38 2.57 -9.27 12.94
CA GLY A 38 2.20 -9.62 14.31
C GLY A 38 3.03 -10.75 14.94
N LYS A 39 4.04 -11.28 14.25
CA LYS A 39 4.71 -12.54 14.62
C LYS A 39 6.22 -12.49 14.50
N THR A 40 6.74 -11.88 13.45
CA THR A 40 8.15 -11.88 13.09
C THR A 40 8.66 -10.47 12.86
N LEU A 41 9.99 -10.33 12.78
CA LEU A 41 10.64 -9.10 12.32
C LEU A 41 11.16 -9.26 10.89
N GLU A 42 10.52 -10.13 10.09
CA GLU A 42 10.85 -10.26 8.67
C GLU A 42 10.61 -8.92 7.96
N GLY A 43 11.56 -8.53 7.12
CA GLY A 43 11.55 -7.21 6.47
C GLY A 43 12.01 -6.05 7.35
N TRP A 44 12.51 -6.30 8.56
CA TRP A 44 13.07 -5.27 9.45
C TRP A 44 14.55 -5.50 9.72
N THR A 45 15.34 -4.45 9.57
CA THR A 45 16.71 -4.36 10.07
C THR A 45 16.73 -3.71 11.46
N LEU A 46 17.40 -4.34 12.42
CA LEU A 46 17.46 -3.89 13.80
C LEU A 46 18.81 -3.23 14.10
N ASN A 47 18.78 -2.05 14.71
CA ASN A 47 19.91 -1.57 15.50
C ASN A 47 19.58 -1.73 16.99
N ALA A 48 20.05 -2.82 17.58
CA ALA A 48 19.75 -3.17 18.96
C ALA A 48 20.98 -3.15 19.89
N GLY A 49 22.20 -3.00 19.37
CA GLY A 49 23.42 -3.24 20.15
C GLY A 49 23.38 -4.62 20.80
N ASP A 50 23.65 -4.67 22.11
CA ASP A 50 23.54 -5.89 22.93
C ASP A 50 22.13 -6.12 23.50
N GLN A 51 21.16 -5.26 23.15
CA GLN A 51 19.79 -5.40 23.64
C GLN A 51 18.98 -6.37 22.79
N LYS A 52 18.00 -6.99 23.44
CA LYS A 52 17.05 -7.87 22.76
C LYS A 52 15.77 -7.12 22.42
N ILE A 53 15.52 -6.94 21.12
CA ILE A 53 14.19 -6.59 20.58
C ILE A 53 13.47 -7.91 20.28
N SER A 54 12.20 -8.01 20.62
CA SER A 54 11.42 -9.24 20.44
C SER A 54 10.00 -8.95 19.98
N VAL A 55 9.33 -9.98 19.46
CA VAL A 55 7.89 -9.94 19.16
C VAL A 55 7.18 -10.82 20.18
N ASN A 56 6.33 -10.22 21.02
CA ASN A 56 5.48 -10.93 21.97
C ASN A 56 4.08 -10.31 21.95
N ASP A 57 3.05 -11.13 22.11
CA ASP A 57 1.63 -10.70 22.15
C ASP A 57 1.23 -9.81 20.97
N GLY A 58 1.72 -10.12 19.77
CA GLY A 58 1.40 -9.33 18.58
C GLY A 58 2.03 -7.94 18.54
N MET A 59 3.07 -7.69 19.34
CA MET A 59 3.74 -6.38 19.44
C MET A 59 5.24 -6.51 19.31
N ILE A 60 5.86 -5.55 18.63
CA ILE A 60 7.31 -5.33 18.69
C ILE A 60 7.62 -4.70 20.05
N GLN A 61 8.39 -5.41 20.89
CA GLN A 61 8.79 -4.97 22.21
C GLN A 61 10.26 -4.53 22.19
N MET A 62 10.48 -3.26 22.51
CA MET A 62 11.80 -2.65 22.64
C MET A 62 12.07 -2.32 24.11
N PRO A 63 13.23 -2.70 24.67
CA PRO A 63 13.55 -2.38 26.06
C PRO A 63 13.87 -0.90 26.23
N SER A 64 13.45 -0.32 27.36
CA SER A 64 13.80 1.05 27.74
C SER A 64 15.21 1.09 28.30
N VAL A 65 16.18 1.49 27.48
CA VAL A 65 17.60 1.58 27.83
C VAL A 65 18.18 2.93 27.43
N LYS A 66 19.41 3.23 27.90
CA LYS A 66 20.12 4.47 27.53
C LYS A 66 20.63 4.47 26.07
N GLN A 67 20.74 3.30 25.46
CA GLN A 67 21.21 3.16 24.08
C GLN A 67 20.07 3.51 23.11
N ASN A 68 20.40 4.18 22.00
CA ASN A 68 19.42 4.46 20.96
C ASN A 68 19.15 3.19 20.15
N LEU A 69 17.95 2.65 20.27
CA LEU A 69 17.48 1.49 19.50
C LEU A 69 16.57 1.96 18.36
N TRP A 70 16.67 1.35 17.19
CA TRP A 70 15.75 1.60 16.08
C TRP A 70 15.52 0.38 15.21
N LEU A 71 14.38 0.39 14.50
CA LEU A 71 14.06 -0.57 13.45
C LEU A 71 13.87 0.18 12.15
N THR A 72 14.38 -0.39 11.06
CA THR A 72 14.22 0.14 9.70
C THR A 72 13.61 -0.95 8.83
N HIS A 73 12.47 -0.66 8.21
CA HIS A 73 11.89 -1.58 7.24
C HIS A 73 12.74 -1.60 5.96
N GLU A 74 12.92 -2.77 5.35
CA GLU A 74 13.78 -2.95 4.18
C GLU A 74 13.24 -2.26 2.91
N THR A 75 11.92 -2.09 2.84
CA THR A 75 11.30 -1.33 1.75
C THR A 75 11.50 0.17 1.95
N VAL A 76 12.04 0.83 0.92
CA VAL A 76 12.19 2.29 0.88
C VAL A 76 10.94 2.93 0.29
N PHE A 77 10.31 3.82 1.06
CA PHE A 77 9.13 4.57 0.63
C PHE A 77 9.49 6.02 0.32
N LYS A 78 8.96 6.57 -0.78
CA LYS A 78 9.14 7.99 -1.14
C LYS A 78 7.99 8.86 -0.63
N ASN A 79 6.75 8.50 -0.99
CA ASN A 79 5.54 9.19 -0.59
C ASN A 79 4.65 8.16 0.10
N PHE A 80 4.45 8.29 1.40
CA PHE A 80 3.70 7.31 2.18
C PHE A 80 2.89 7.98 3.29
N GLU A 81 1.89 7.24 3.76
CA GLU A 81 1.21 7.48 5.02
C GLU A 81 1.50 6.27 5.91
N LEU A 82 1.83 6.52 7.18
CA LEU A 82 2.13 5.49 8.16
C LEU A 82 1.16 5.62 9.33
N ILE A 83 0.51 4.51 9.67
CA ILE A 83 -0.33 4.38 10.86
C ILE A 83 0.31 3.32 11.75
N THR A 84 0.42 3.63 13.04
CA THR A 84 0.95 2.71 14.05
C THR A 84 0.33 3.02 15.42
N GLU A 85 0.22 2.01 16.26
CA GLU A 85 -0.17 2.14 17.66
C GLU A 85 1.05 1.91 18.55
N ILE A 86 1.27 2.80 19.52
CA ILE A 86 2.44 2.76 20.40
C ILE A 86 1.96 2.74 21.85
N LYS A 87 2.50 1.79 22.62
CA LYS A 87 2.34 1.72 24.07
C LYS A 87 3.68 1.96 24.75
N THR A 88 3.71 2.88 25.70
CA THR A 88 4.86 3.14 26.56
C THR A 88 4.63 2.58 27.96
N THR A 89 5.71 2.31 28.69
CA THR A 89 5.64 2.08 30.14
C THR A 89 5.57 3.43 30.86
N LEU A 90 4.69 3.55 31.85
CA LEU A 90 4.62 4.69 32.76
C LEU A 90 5.69 4.60 33.84
#